data_AF-R5Q4T6-F1
#
_entry.id   AF-R5Q4T6-F1
#
_cell.length_a   1.000
_cell.length_b   1.000
_cell.length_c   1.000
_cell.angle_alpha   90.00
_cell.angle_beta   90.00
_cell.angle_gamma   90.00
#
_symmetry.space_group_name_H-M   'P 1'
#
loop_
_entity.id
_entity.type
_entity.pdbx_description
1 polymer ?
#
loop_
_entity_poly.entity_id
_entity_poly.type
_entity_poly.pdbx_seq_one_letter_code
_entity_poly.pdbx_strand_id
1 'polypeptide(L)'
;METDTETEDKKAARAFRTIAEVSEELNVPQHVLRFWEKKFEELAPVQRGGGRRYYRPEDIALLKKIEYLLYKEGYTIKGVQKLLKEGRINAVAEGVQPSETSDAESEKGAECKVNSAALDAVISELEEIADLLKKAV
;
A
#
# COMPACT_ATOMS: atom_id res chain seq x y z
N MET A 1 -24.78 6.12 -18.91
CA MET A 1 -24.24 7.32 -18.23
C MET A 1 -22.80 6.96 -17.93
N GLU A 2 -21.95 7.12 -18.94
CA GLU A 2 -20.54 6.69 -18.93
C GLU A 2 -19.69 7.84 -18.41
N THR A 3 -18.70 7.51 -17.58
CA THR A 3 -17.95 8.45 -16.74
C THR A 3 -16.89 9.20 -17.53
N ASP A 4 -17.03 10.53 -17.60
CA ASP A 4 -15.97 11.45 -18.02
C ASP A 4 -14.84 11.44 -16.96
N THR A 5 -13.83 10.58 -17.11
CA THR A 5 -12.64 10.53 -16.21
C THR A 5 -11.31 10.49 -16.96
N GLU A 6 -11.19 11.07 -18.15
CA GLU A 6 -9.93 10.98 -18.94
C GLU A 6 -9.17 12.30 -19.14
N THR A 7 -9.66 13.45 -18.64
CA THR A 7 -9.03 14.76 -18.96
C THR A 7 -8.46 15.54 -17.75
N GLU A 8 -8.72 15.14 -16.50
CA GLU A 8 -8.22 15.84 -15.29
C GLU A 8 -6.74 15.52 -14.95
N ASP A 9 -6.19 14.39 -15.43
CA ASP A 9 -4.90 13.86 -14.98
C ASP A 9 -3.68 14.75 -15.24
N LYS A 10 -3.69 15.53 -16.33
CA LYS A 10 -2.50 16.32 -16.74
C LYS A 10 -2.31 17.64 -15.98
N LYS A 11 -3.38 18.26 -15.46
CA LYS A 11 -3.29 19.44 -14.57
C LYS A 11 -3.18 19.04 -13.10
N ALA A 12 -3.79 17.92 -12.73
CA ALA A 12 -3.74 17.39 -11.38
C ALA A 12 -2.43 16.68 -11.02
N ALA A 13 -1.54 16.44 -12.00
CA ALA A 13 -0.21 15.86 -11.79
C ALA A 13 0.69 16.66 -10.82
N ARG A 14 0.36 17.92 -10.50
CA ARG A 14 1.05 18.72 -9.48
C ARG A 14 0.20 19.03 -8.25
N ALA A 15 -1.04 18.56 -8.23
CA ALA A 15 -1.95 18.82 -7.12
C ALA A 15 -1.61 17.91 -5.93
N PHE A 16 -1.71 18.47 -4.73
CA PHE A 16 -1.66 17.68 -3.50
C PHE A 16 -2.93 16.84 -3.41
N ARG A 17 -2.78 15.53 -3.20
CA ARG A 17 -3.92 14.60 -3.07
C ARG A 17 -4.17 14.24 -1.62
N THR A 18 -5.43 14.04 -1.28
CA THR A 18 -5.79 13.55 0.06
C THR A 18 -5.68 12.02 0.13
N ILE A 19 -5.57 11.48 1.35
CA ILE A 19 -5.52 10.02 1.55
C ILE A 19 -6.77 9.28 1.03
N ALA A 20 -7.92 9.95 0.98
CA ALA A 20 -9.14 9.38 0.42
C ALA A 20 -9.01 9.23 -1.10
N GLU A 21 -8.60 10.28 -1.79
CA GLU A 21 -8.38 10.27 -3.24
C GLU A 21 -7.32 9.24 -3.66
N VAL A 22 -6.20 9.18 -2.93
CA VAL A 22 -5.12 8.21 -3.21
C VAL A 22 -5.58 6.77 -2.96
N SER A 23 -6.43 6.57 -1.95
CA SER A 23 -7.02 5.27 -1.63
C SER A 23 -7.95 4.78 -2.74
N GLU A 24 -8.76 5.68 -3.29
CA GLU A 24 -9.63 5.39 -4.44
C GLU A 24 -8.82 5.13 -5.72
N GLU A 25 -7.77 5.91 -5.98
CA GLU A 25 -6.93 5.77 -7.18
C GLU A 25 -6.15 4.44 -7.21
N LEU A 26 -5.58 4.03 -6.07
CA LEU A 26 -4.80 2.80 -5.95
C LEU A 26 -5.67 1.58 -5.61
N ASN A 27 -6.95 1.80 -5.27
CA ASN A 27 -7.83 0.78 -4.69
C ASN A 27 -7.23 0.10 -3.44
N VAL A 28 -6.43 0.84 -2.67
CA VAL A 28 -5.78 0.37 -1.43
C VAL A 28 -6.47 1.05 -0.25
N PRO A 29 -6.86 0.31 0.82
CA PRO A 29 -7.53 0.92 1.97
C PRO A 29 -6.69 2.00 2.65
N GLN A 30 -7.35 3.09 3.10
CA GLN A 30 -6.67 4.22 3.77
C GLN A 30 -5.81 3.80 4.97
N HIS A 31 -6.21 2.77 5.73
CA HIS A 31 -5.42 2.32 6.88
C HIS A 31 -4.10 1.65 6.47
N VAL A 32 -4.03 1.03 5.29
CA VAL A 32 -2.80 0.48 4.72
C VAL A 32 -1.86 1.61 4.32
N LEU A 33 -2.39 2.67 3.70
CA LEU A 33 -1.60 3.87 3.40
C LEU A 33 -1.03 4.51 4.68
N ARG A 34 -1.84 4.64 5.74
CA ARG A 34 -1.36 5.10 7.07
C ARG A 34 -0.30 4.20 7.67
N PHE A 35 -0.36 2.91 7.40
CA PHE A 35 0.65 1.96 7.85
C PHE A 35 1.95 2.11 7.04
N TRP A 36 1.85 2.31 5.73
CA TRP A 36 3.00 2.58 4.86
C TRP A 36 3.70 3.90 5.21
N GLU A 37 2.97 4.96 5.56
CA GLU A 37 3.55 6.21 6.10
C GLU A 37 4.50 5.96 7.28
N LYS A 38 4.18 4.99 8.14
CA LYS A 38 5.03 4.66 9.30
C LYS A 38 6.24 3.79 8.92
N LYS A 39 6.19 3.12 7.78
CA LYS A 39 7.24 2.20 7.32
C LYS A 39 8.21 2.86 6.36
N PHE A 40 7.76 3.81 5.57
CA PHE A 40 8.59 4.49 4.59
C PHE A 40 8.69 5.96 4.99
N GLU A 41 9.86 6.37 5.49
CA GLU A 41 10.11 7.76 5.89
C GLU A 41 10.06 8.73 4.71
N GLU A 42 10.31 8.23 3.48
CA GLU A 42 10.16 9.00 2.25
C GLU A 42 8.70 9.37 1.96
N LEU A 43 7.74 8.57 2.44
CA LEU A 43 6.31 8.85 2.34
C LEU A 43 5.84 9.69 3.52
N ALA A 44 6.47 10.85 3.73
CA ALA A 44 6.12 11.78 4.80
C ALA A 44 5.03 12.76 4.34
N PRO A 45 3.73 12.52 4.64
CA PRO A 45 2.66 13.41 4.22
C PRO A 45 2.83 14.80 4.84
N VAL A 46 2.54 15.84 4.06
CA VAL A 46 2.52 17.21 4.57
C VAL A 46 1.32 17.35 5.50
N GLN A 47 1.57 17.40 6.80
CA GLN A 47 0.53 17.64 7.79
C GLN A 47 0.20 19.13 7.82
N ARG A 48 -1.00 19.48 7.38
CA ARG A 48 -1.54 20.84 7.51
C ARG A 48 -2.43 20.90 8.75
N GLY A 49 -2.48 22.06 9.41
CA GLY A 49 -3.32 22.27 10.60
C GLY A 49 -4.74 21.70 10.39
N GLY A 50 -5.16 20.83 11.30
CA GLY A 50 -6.42 20.08 11.19
C GLY A 50 -6.29 18.57 10.91
N GLY A 51 -5.09 18.00 10.96
CA GLY A 51 -4.88 16.54 10.94
C GLY A 51 -5.11 15.85 9.59
N ARG A 52 -5.37 16.64 8.53
CA ARG A 52 -5.47 16.16 7.16
C ARG A 52 -4.09 15.94 6.58
N ARG A 53 -3.93 14.82 5.88
CA ARG A 53 -2.69 14.40 5.23
C ARG A 53 -2.80 14.66 3.74
N TYR A 54 -1.80 15.35 3.22
CA TYR A 54 -1.67 15.63 1.81
C TYR A 54 -0.42 14.95 1.29
N TYR A 55 -0.57 14.17 0.22
CA TYR A 55 0.53 13.55 -0.49
C TYR A 55 0.95 14.43 -1.65
N ARG A 56 2.26 14.49 -1.88
CA ARG A 56 2.83 15.09 -3.09
C ARG A 56 2.65 14.13 -4.25
N PRO A 57 2.65 14.63 -5.50
CA PRO A 57 2.67 13.77 -6.67
C PRO A 57 3.87 12.81 -6.70
N GLU A 58 5.01 13.22 -6.13
CA GLU A 58 6.18 12.36 -5.95
C GLU A 58 5.88 11.17 -5.03
N ASP A 59 5.23 11.42 -3.89
CA ASP A 59 4.83 10.37 -2.93
C ASP A 59 3.83 9.40 -3.57
N ILE A 60 2.91 9.88 -4.39
CA ILE A 60 1.94 9.04 -5.11
C ILE A 60 2.65 8.14 -6.12
N ALA A 61 3.66 8.65 -6.84
CA ALA A 61 4.47 7.85 -7.74
C ALA A 61 5.26 6.77 -7.00
N LEU A 62 5.75 7.05 -5.79
CA LEU A 62 6.39 6.07 -4.92
C LEU A 62 5.39 5.03 -4.41
N LEU A 63 4.20 5.45 -3.97
CA LEU A 63 3.12 4.56 -3.53
C LEU A 63 2.73 3.55 -4.62
N LYS A 64 2.61 4.00 -5.88
CA LYS A 64 2.36 3.11 -7.03
C LYS A 64 3.45 2.05 -7.19
N LYS A 65 4.72 2.44 -7.03
CA LYS A 65 5.86 1.50 -7.12
C LYS A 65 5.87 0.51 -5.95
N ILE A 66 5.59 0.98 -4.75
CA ILE A 66 5.51 0.14 -3.55
C ILE A 66 4.36 -0.87 -3.66
N GLU A 67 3.19 -0.43 -4.11
CA GLU A 67 2.02 -1.26 -4.37
C GLU A 67 2.35 -2.35 -5.39
N TYR A 68 2.95 -1.99 -6.53
CA TYR A 68 3.43 -2.93 -7.53
C TYR A 68 4.41 -3.97 -6.95
N LEU A 69 5.41 -3.54 -6.18
CA LEU A 69 6.42 -4.43 -5.61
C LEU A 69 5.82 -5.40 -4.57
N LEU A 70 4.87 -4.95 -3.76
CA LEU A 70 4.26 -5.77 -2.73
C LEU A 70 3.26 -6.77 -3.32
N TYR A 71 2.38 -6.31 -4.22
CA TYR A 71 1.27 -7.14 -4.72
C TYR A 71 1.61 -7.94 -5.98
N LYS A 72 2.42 -7.39 -6.89
CA LYS A 72 2.78 -8.12 -8.14
C LYS A 72 4.04 -8.95 -7.99
N GLU A 73 5.10 -8.35 -7.46
CA GLU A 73 6.40 -9.00 -7.35
C GLU A 73 6.55 -9.81 -6.04
N GLY A 74 5.66 -9.61 -5.06
CA GLY A 74 5.67 -10.35 -3.80
C GLY A 74 6.82 -9.99 -2.86
N TYR A 75 7.38 -8.79 -2.96
CA TYR A 75 8.39 -8.32 -2.03
C TYR A 75 7.81 -8.17 -0.61
N THR A 76 8.67 -8.31 0.39
CA THR A 76 8.33 -7.95 1.77
C THR A 76 8.53 -6.45 1.99
N ILE A 77 7.83 -5.88 2.98
CA ILE A 77 8.00 -4.47 3.37
C ILE A 77 9.47 -4.12 3.66
N LYS A 78 10.21 -5.03 4.30
CA LYS A 78 11.66 -4.88 4.56
C LYS A 78 12.48 -4.89 3.26
N GLY A 79 12.11 -5.73 2.30
CA GLY A 79 12.74 -5.78 0.98
C GLY A 79 12.55 -4.46 0.22
N VAL A 80 11.33 -3.92 0.22
CA VAL A 80 11.04 -2.62 -0.39
C VAL A 80 11.80 -1.49 0.31
N GLN A 81 11.89 -1.49 1.65
CA GLN A 81 12.71 -0.53 2.39
C GLN A 81 14.20 -0.58 2.00
N LYS A 82 14.75 -1.79 1.78
CA LYS A 82 16.14 -1.96 1.32
C LYS A 82 16.33 -1.37 -0.09
N LEU A 83 15.41 -1.66 -1.00
CA LEU A 83 15.42 -1.08 -2.36
C LEU A 83 15.32 0.44 -2.37
N LEU A 84 14.54 1.01 -1.44
CA LEU A 84 14.37 2.45 -1.25
C LEU A 84 15.70 3.09 -0.85
N LYS A 85 16.39 2.52 0.15
CA LYS A 85 17.71 2.97 0.60
C LYS A 85 18.79 2.88 -0.48
N GLU A 86 18.72 1.85 -1.32
CA GLU A 86 19.64 1.65 -2.44
C GLU A 86 19.32 2.54 -3.65
N GLY A 87 18.19 3.26 -3.65
CA GLY A 87 17.73 4.07 -4.78
C GLY A 87 17.33 3.24 -6.00
N ARG A 88 17.16 1.92 -5.84
CA ARG A 88 16.92 0.98 -6.95
C ARG A 88 15.46 0.74 -7.27
N ILE A 89 14.53 1.34 -6.52
CA ILE A 89 13.08 1.14 -6.73
C ILE A 89 12.66 1.49 -8.16
N ASN A 90 13.21 2.56 -8.74
CA ASN A 90 12.87 2.95 -10.11
C ASN A 90 13.30 1.88 -11.12
N ALA A 91 14.50 1.32 -10.96
CA ALA A 91 15.03 0.29 -11.85
C ALA A 91 14.26 -1.04 -11.72
N VAL A 92 13.88 -1.43 -10.50
CA VAL A 92 13.14 -2.68 -10.26
C VAL A 92 11.69 -2.55 -10.75
N ALA A 93 11.04 -1.41 -10.54
CA ALA A 93 9.67 -1.17 -11.02
C ALA A 93 9.57 -1.11 -12.56
N GLU A 94 10.65 -0.73 -13.26
CA GLU A 94 10.72 -0.66 -14.73
C GLU A 94 11.12 -2.00 -15.39
N GLY A 95 11.19 -3.09 -14.62
CA GLY A 95 11.41 -4.43 -15.18
C GLY A 95 12.86 -4.75 -15.51
N VAL A 96 13.83 -3.98 -14.98
CA VAL A 96 15.24 -4.39 -14.99
C VAL A 96 15.39 -5.50 -13.95
N GLN A 97 15.12 -6.73 -14.38
CA GLN A 97 15.35 -7.96 -13.64
C GLN A 97 16.80 -7.97 -13.12
N PRO A 98 17.06 -7.91 -11.81
CA PRO A 98 18.27 -8.50 -11.28
C PRO A 98 17.97 -9.99 -11.17
N SER A 99 18.30 -10.74 -12.22
CA SER A 99 18.54 -12.16 -12.06
C SER A 99 19.63 -12.34 -10.99
N GLU A 100 19.41 -13.31 -10.08
CA GLU A 100 20.39 -13.88 -9.14
C GLU A 100 20.54 -13.12 -7.80
N THR A 101 19.80 -13.53 -6.75
CA THR A 101 20.12 -14.54 -5.70
C THR A 101 20.82 -13.98 -4.47
N SER A 102 20.26 -14.36 -3.31
CA SER A 102 20.94 -14.60 -2.03
C SER A 102 21.81 -13.48 -1.44
N ASP A 103 21.22 -12.73 -0.52
CA ASP A 103 21.84 -12.57 0.80
C ASP A 103 20.84 -13.07 1.84
N ALA A 104 21.02 -14.34 2.21
CA ALA A 104 20.64 -14.82 3.52
C ALA A 104 21.70 -14.31 4.49
N GLU A 105 21.34 -13.38 5.38
CA GLU A 105 21.73 -13.46 6.79
C GLU A 105 20.92 -12.49 7.67
N SER A 106 20.09 -13.11 8.51
CA SER A 106 19.78 -12.77 9.90
C SER A 106 19.72 -11.30 10.32
N GLU A 107 18.48 -10.81 10.48
CA GLU A 107 18.03 -10.36 11.80
C GLU A 107 16.61 -10.89 12.08
N LYS A 108 16.53 -11.84 13.02
CA LYS A 108 15.30 -12.13 13.78
C LYS A 108 14.68 -10.81 14.22
N GLY A 109 13.47 -10.52 13.76
CA GLY A 109 12.82 -9.27 14.13
C GLY A 109 11.37 -9.22 13.67
N ALA A 110 10.52 -9.76 14.53
CA ALA A 110 9.06 -9.70 14.55
C ALA A 110 8.34 -10.47 13.42
N GLU A 111 8.24 -11.79 13.62
CA GLU A 111 6.90 -12.38 13.63
C GLU A 111 6.04 -11.52 14.55
N CYS A 112 5.28 -10.58 13.99
CA CYS A 112 4.09 -10.15 14.69
C CYS A 112 3.24 -11.41 14.69
N LYS A 113 2.99 -11.99 15.87
CA LYS A 113 1.92 -12.97 16.05
C LYS A 113 0.66 -12.28 15.55
N VAL A 114 0.35 -12.43 14.28
CA VAL A 114 -1.01 -12.27 13.81
C VAL A 114 -1.71 -13.34 14.62
N ASN A 115 -2.53 -12.93 15.59
CA ASN A 115 -3.30 -13.86 16.40
C ASN A 115 -4.20 -14.59 15.40
N SER A 116 -3.73 -15.71 14.84
CA SER A 116 -4.50 -16.52 13.90
C SER A 116 -5.84 -16.86 14.53
N ALA A 117 -5.82 -17.18 15.83
CA ALA A 117 -7.02 -17.35 16.64
C ALA A 117 -8.00 -16.14 16.64
N ALA A 118 -7.51 -14.90 16.58
CA ALA A 118 -8.38 -13.72 16.51
C ALA A 118 -8.95 -13.52 15.10
N LEU A 119 -8.19 -13.86 14.05
CA LEU A 119 -8.69 -13.84 12.69
C LEU A 119 -9.67 -14.99 12.42
N ASP A 120 -9.37 -16.20 12.93
CA ASP A 120 -10.23 -17.38 12.82
C ASP A 120 -11.58 -17.13 13.53
N ALA A 121 -11.58 -16.47 14.68
CA ALA A 121 -12.81 -16.08 15.39
C ALA A 121 -13.65 -15.07 14.58
N VAL A 122 -13.02 -14.05 14.01
CA VAL A 122 -13.72 -13.07 13.16
C VAL A 122 -14.25 -13.72 11.88
N ILE A 123 -13.52 -14.68 11.31
CA ILE A 123 -13.98 -15.45 10.14
C ILE A 123 -15.20 -16.30 10.50
N SER A 124 -15.21 -16.99 11.65
CA SER A 124 -16.38 -17.76 12.08
C SER A 124 -17.62 -16.88 12.32
N GLU A 125 -17.45 -15.70 12.94
CA GLU A 125 -18.56 -14.77 13.14
C GLU A 125 -19.14 -14.26 11.80
N LEU A 126 -18.28 -14.00 10.82
CA LEU A 126 -18.72 -13.58 9.48
C LEU A 126 -19.40 -14.70 8.70
N GLU A 127 -18.96 -15.96 8.85
CA GLU A 127 -19.62 -17.13 8.26
C GLU A 127 -21.02 -17.35 8.85
N GLU A 128 -21.18 -17.20 10.18
CA GLU A 128 -22.49 -17.31 10.84
C GLU A 128 -23.47 -16.22 10.36
N ILE A 129 -22.99 -14.99 10.21
CA ILE A 129 -23.79 -13.88 9.65
C ILE A 129 -24.15 -14.16 8.18
N ALA A 130 -23.21 -14.69 7.40
CA ALA A 130 -23.45 -15.02 5.99
C ALA A 130 -24.52 -16.11 5.83
N ASP A 131 -24.51 -17.14 6.69
CA ASP A 131 -25.51 -18.21 6.64
C ASP A 131 -26.89 -17.75 7.14
N LEU A 132 -26.94 -16.84 8.12
CA LEU A 132 -28.19 -16.18 8.50
C LEU A 132 -28.80 -15.37 7.36
N LEU A 133 -27.98 -14.65 6.59
CA LEU A 133 -28.45 -13.91 5.41
C LEU A 133 -28.92 -14.84 4.28
N LYS A 134 -28.23 -15.97 4.04
CA LYS A 134 -28.67 -16.99 3.05
C LYS A 134 -29.98 -17.67 3.43
N LYS A 135 -30.27 -17.80 4.72
CA LYS A 135 -31.52 -18.40 5.23
C LYS A 135 -32.69 -17.42 5.25
N ALA A 136 -32.41 -16.12 5.19
CA ALA A 136 -33.41 -15.05 5.19
C ALA A 136 -33.85 -14.60 3.77
N VAL A 137 -33.30 -15.24 2.72
CA VAL A 137 -33.71 -15.11 1.31
C VAL A 137 -34.46 -16.37 0.90
#